data_AF-A0A3S9SL70-F1
#
_entry.id   AF-A0A3S9SL70-F1
#
_cell.length_a   1.000
_cell.length_b   1.000
_cell.length_c   1.000
_cell.angle_alpha   90.00
_cell.angle_beta   90.00
_cell.angle_gamma   90.00
#
_symmetry.space_group_name_H-M   'P 1'
#
loop_
_entity.id
_entity.type
_entity.pdbx_description
1 polymer ?
#
loop_
_entity_poly.entity_id
_entity_poly.type
_entity_poly.pdbx_seq_one_letter_code
_entity_poly.pdbx_strand_id
1 'polypeptide(L)'
;MRANSSQFEKWATRNSSTQIFANISQEEAMINLERNGFSRHATSQSNVYYFEKGGVRYNFYPRSTYRGMRDVKTGFPLAEILINEDKVGIKIRFCLIK
;
A
#
# COMPACT_ATOMS: atom_id res chain seq x y z
N MET A 1 2.74 1.72 -26.44
CA MET A 1 2.47 2.81 -25.47
C MET A 1 1.35 2.37 -24.53
N ARG A 2 1.59 2.50 -23.22
CA ARG A 2 0.67 2.51 -22.06
C ARG A 2 -0.52 1.54 -22.02
N ALA A 3 -0.42 0.56 -21.11
CA ALA A 3 -1.56 0.02 -20.38
C ALA A 3 -1.22 -0.04 -18.88
N ASN A 4 -1.26 1.12 -18.21
CA ASN A 4 -1.21 1.19 -16.75
C ASN A 4 -2.64 1.15 -16.21
N SER A 5 -3.29 -0.01 -16.25
CA SER A 5 -4.61 -0.19 -15.64
C SER A 5 -4.43 -0.66 -14.19
N SER A 6 -4.51 0.27 -13.24
CA SER A 6 -4.76 -0.08 -11.84
C SER A 6 -6.16 -0.69 -11.73
N GLN A 7 -6.27 -1.97 -11.36
CA GLN A 7 -7.56 -2.61 -11.08
C GLN A 7 -8.01 -2.27 -9.65
N PHE A 8 -9.25 -1.81 -9.53
CA PHE A 8 -9.91 -1.54 -8.25
C PHE A 8 -10.84 -2.70 -7.93
N GLU A 9 -10.58 -3.44 -6.86
CA GLU A 9 -11.53 -4.43 -6.33
C GLU A 9 -12.09 -3.93 -5.01
N LYS A 10 -13.38 -3.58 -4.99
CA LYS A 10 -14.14 -3.45 -3.75
C LYS A 10 -14.66 -4.82 -3.36
N TRP A 11 -14.13 -5.40 -2.29
CA TRP A 11 -14.63 -6.65 -1.74
C TRP A 11 -15.97 -6.46 -1.02
N ALA A 12 -16.76 -7.54 -0.97
CA ALA A 12 -18.21 -7.62 -0.86
C ALA A 12 -18.92 -7.09 0.42
N THR A 13 -18.28 -6.30 1.30
CA THR A 13 -18.94 -5.81 2.53
C THR A 13 -18.69 -4.33 2.81
N ARG A 14 -19.70 -3.64 3.37
CA ARG A 14 -19.78 -2.18 3.61
C ARG A 14 -18.62 -1.58 4.42
N ASN A 15 -17.81 -2.41 5.10
CA ASN A 15 -16.71 -2.01 5.99
C ASN A 15 -15.32 -2.39 5.46
N SER A 16 -15.20 -2.86 4.21
CA SER A 16 -13.91 -3.26 3.64
C SER A 16 -13.16 -2.04 3.09
N SER A 17 -11.86 -1.92 3.41
CA SER A 17 -10.98 -0.93 2.78
C SER A 17 -10.98 -1.08 1.26
N THR A 18 -10.97 0.04 0.53
CA THR A 18 -10.78 0.03 -0.93
C THR A 18 -9.40 -0.53 -1.24
N GLN A 19 -9.32 -1.54 -2.11
CA GLN A 19 -8.05 -2.14 -2.51
C GLN A 19 -7.68 -1.69 -3.92
N ILE A 20 -6.46 -1.19 -4.06
CA ILE A 20 -5.87 -0.78 -5.34
C ILE A 20 -4.74 -1.74 -5.66
N PHE A 21 -4.80 -2.42 -6.79
CA PHE A 21 -3.68 -3.23 -7.26
C PHE A 21 -2.76 -2.36 -8.13
N ALA A 22 -1.56 -2.13 -7.62
CA ALA A 22 -0.53 -1.39 -8.33
C ALA A 22 0.35 -2.37 -9.11
N ASN A 23 0.48 -2.14 -10.42
CA ASN A 23 1.36 -2.91 -11.29
C ASN A 23 2.81 -2.39 -11.24
N ILE A 24 3.34 -2.25 -10.04
CA ILE A 24 4.74 -1.86 -9.76
C ILE A 24 5.21 -2.62 -8.52
N SER A 25 6.52 -2.74 -8.32
CA SER A 25 7.05 -3.31 -7.09
C SER A 25 6.88 -2.34 -5.91
N GLN A 26 6.86 -2.86 -4.69
CA GLN A 26 6.81 -2.02 -3.48
C GLN A 26 8.05 -1.12 -3.39
N GLU A 27 9.22 -1.65 -3.72
CA GLU A 27 10.49 -0.92 -3.72
C GLU A 27 10.47 0.22 -4.74
N GLU A 28 9.97 -0.02 -5.95
CA GLU A 28 9.82 1.01 -6.98
C GLU A 28 8.88 2.12 -6.52
N ALA A 29 7.78 1.77 -5.86
CA ALA A 29 6.86 2.74 -5.27
C ALA A 29 7.54 3.61 -4.20
N MET A 30 8.36 3.00 -3.33
CA MET A 30 9.12 3.71 -2.29
C MET A 30 10.13 4.68 -2.92
N ILE A 31 10.92 4.24 -3.91
CA ILE A 31 11.88 5.09 -4.63
C ILE A 31 11.15 6.27 -5.30
N ASN A 32 9.99 6.03 -5.90
CA ASN A 32 9.21 7.09 -6.53
C ASN A 32 8.69 8.11 -5.50
N LEU A 33 8.32 7.69 -4.28
CA LEU A 33 7.93 8.63 -3.22
C LEU A 33 9.12 9.49 -2.75
N GLU A 34 10.30 8.89 -2.55
CA GLU A 34 11.52 9.63 -2.19
C GLU A 34 11.88 10.68 -3.24
N ARG A 35 11.83 10.31 -4.53
CA ARG A 35 12.05 11.23 -5.65
C ARG A 35 11.04 12.36 -5.71
N ASN A 36 9.81 12.13 -5.24
CA ASN A 36 8.77 13.14 -5.14
C ASN A 36 8.85 13.95 -3.82
N GLY A 37 9.92 13.80 -3.06
CA GLY A 37 10.20 14.59 -1.86
C GLY A 37 9.45 14.12 -0.61
N PHE A 38 9.02 12.85 -0.56
CA PHE A 38 8.59 12.25 0.70
C PHE A 38 9.82 11.81 1.50
N SER A 39 9.79 12.09 2.81
CA SER A 39 10.83 11.65 3.73
C SER A 39 10.57 10.20 4.16
N ARG A 40 11.58 9.33 4.07
CA ARG A 40 11.51 7.95 4.54
C ARG A 40 11.82 7.86 6.03
N HIS A 41 11.03 7.09 6.74
CA HIS A 41 11.19 6.85 8.16
C HIS A 41 11.09 5.35 8.46
N ALA A 42 12.04 4.85 9.26
CA ALA A 42 11.93 3.51 9.83
C ALA A 42 10.94 3.51 11.01
N THR A 43 10.29 2.38 11.23
CA THR A 43 9.46 2.16 12.44
C THR A 43 10.18 1.25 13.42
N SER A 44 9.60 1.05 14.61
CA SER A 44 10.05 0.04 15.56
C SER A 44 9.87 -1.40 15.05
N GLN A 45 9.07 -1.60 14.01
CA GLN A 45 8.89 -2.91 13.37
C GLN A 45 9.92 -3.10 12.25
N SER A 46 10.61 -4.24 12.27
CA SER A 46 11.58 -4.59 11.23
C SER A 46 10.92 -4.61 9.85
N ASN A 47 11.59 -4.00 8.88
CA ASN A 47 11.17 -3.90 7.47
C ASN A 47 9.84 -3.16 7.23
N VAL A 48 9.30 -2.44 8.22
CA VAL A 48 8.15 -1.55 8.05
C VAL A 48 8.64 -0.11 8.04
N TYR A 49 8.29 0.61 6.97
CA TYR A 49 8.68 1.99 6.75
C TYR A 49 7.45 2.86 6.57
N TYR A 50 7.57 4.15 6.84
CA TYR A 50 6.60 5.12 6.39
C TYR A 50 7.25 6.27 5.63
N PHE A 51 6.48 6.85 4.73
CA PHE A 51 6.87 7.99 3.90
C PHE A 51 5.90 9.12 4.16
N GLU A 52 6.42 10.31 4.45
CA GLU A 52 5.59 11.45 4.83
C GLU A 52 5.94 12.71 4.04
N LYS A 53 4.91 13.46 3.66
CA LYS A 53 5.01 14.80 3.08
C LYS A 53 3.69 15.55 3.26
N GLY A 54 3.74 16.73 3.88
CA GLY A 54 2.61 17.66 3.92
C GLY A 54 1.29 17.05 4.44
N GLY A 55 1.36 16.28 5.54
CA GLY A 55 0.18 15.64 6.15
C GLY A 55 -0.26 14.34 5.48
N VAL A 56 0.35 13.94 4.36
CA VAL A 56 0.12 12.63 3.74
C VAL A 56 1.19 11.66 4.19
N ARG A 57 0.77 10.51 4.71
CA ARG A 57 1.65 9.44 5.15
C ARG A 57 1.28 8.11 4.49
N TYR A 58 2.27 7.47 3.87
CA TYR A 58 2.18 6.11 3.34
C TYR A 58 2.91 5.15 4.28
N ASN A 59 2.21 4.17 4.84
CA ASN A 59 2.81 3.11 5.64
C ASN A 59 3.03 1.86 4.77
N PHE A 60 4.27 1.40 4.66
CA PHE A 60 4.66 0.25 3.85
C PHE A 60 4.90 -0.98 4.72
N TYR A 61 4.22 -2.06 4.37
CA TYR A 61 4.33 -3.34 5.04
C TYR A 61 4.85 -4.39 4.05
N PRO A 62 5.94 -5.12 4.39
CA PRO A 62 6.59 -6.05 3.48
C PRO A 62 5.76 -7.33 3.28
N ARG A 63 4.85 -7.62 4.20
CA ARG A 63 3.97 -8.79 4.14
C ARG A 63 2.60 -8.45 4.73
N SER A 64 1.53 -8.64 3.97
CA SER A 64 0.17 -8.45 4.48
C SER A 64 -0.19 -9.53 5.51
N THR A 65 -0.52 -9.13 6.74
CA THR A 65 -1.18 -10.00 7.74
C THR A 65 -2.69 -9.88 7.60
N TYR A 66 -3.32 -10.73 6.77
CA TYR A 66 -4.77 -10.89 6.79
C TYR A 66 -5.12 -12.01 7.80
N ARG A 67 -5.41 -11.62 9.04
CA ARG A 67 -5.92 -12.54 10.07
C ARG A 67 -7.41 -12.77 9.79
N GLY A 68 -7.80 -13.93 9.25
CA GLY A 68 -9.19 -14.41 9.35
C GLY A 68 -9.98 -14.74 8.08
N MET A 69 -9.41 -14.71 6.87
CA MET A 69 -10.08 -15.22 5.66
C MET A 69 -9.28 -16.36 5.04
N ARG A 70 -9.83 -17.58 5.07
CA ARG A 70 -9.37 -18.69 4.22
C ARG A 70 -9.54 -18.23 2.77
N ASP A 71 -8.55 -18.46 1.93
CA ASP A 71 -8.52 -18.15 0.48
C ASP A 71 -8.14 -16.73 0.04
N VAL A 72 -7.85 -15.80 0.94
CA VAL A 72 -7.21 -14.53 0.53
C VAL A 72 -5.71 -14.75 0.38
N LYS A 73 -5.16 -14.42 -0.79
CA LYS A 73 -3.73 -14.35 -1.08
C LYS A 73 -2.99 -13.56 0.02
N THR A 74 -2.48 -14.26 1.03
CA THR A 74 -1.71 -13.68 2.13
C THR A 74 -0.27 -13.52 1.70
N GLY A 75 0.41 -12.52 2.27
CA GLY A 75 1.84 -12.36 2.08
C GLY A 75 2.28 -11.40 0.98
N PHE A 76 1.36 -10.71 0.32
CA PHE A 76 1.74 -9.67 -0.65
C PHE A 76 2.13 -8.38 0.08
N PRO A 77 3.14 -7.64 -0.43
CA PRO A 77 3.47 -6.32 0.10
C PRO A 77 2.29 -5.36 -0.10
N LEU A 78 2.09 -4.46 0.86
CA LEU A 78 1.05 -3.45 0.77
C LEU A 78 1.51 -2.09 1.32
N ALA A 79 0.79 -1.04 0.92
CA ALA A 79 0.83 0.26 1.58
C ALA A 79 -0.56 0.70 2.04
N GLU A 80 -0.61 1.39 3.18
CA GLU A 80 -1.80 2.08 3.68
C GLU A 80 -1.58 3.59 3.64
N ILE A 81 -2.66 4.34 3.43
CA ILE A 81 -2.62 5.81 3.33
C ILE A 81 -3.30 6.43 4.55
N LEU A 82 -2.61 7.38 5.16
CA LEU A 82 -3.14 8.28 6.18
C LEU A 82 -3.05 9.72 5.67
N ILE A 83 -4.06 10.53 5.97
CA ILE A 83 -4.10 11.97 5.70
C ILE A 83 -4.42 12.66 7.01
N ASN A 84 -3.53 13.54 7.47
CA ASN A 84 -3.63 14.22 8.78
C ASN A 84 -3.89 13.22 9.92
N GLU A 85 -3.14 12.11 9.92
CA GLU A 85 -3.26 10.99 10.88
C GLU A 85 -4.54 10.13 10.74
N ASP A 86 -5.52 10.55 9.95
CA ASP A 86 -6.73 9.79 9.70
C ASP A 86 -6.53 8.71 8.65
N LYS A 87 -7.00 7.49 8.95
CA LYS A 87 -6.97 6.38 8.00
C LYS A 87 -8.00 6.59 6.90
N VAL A 88 -7.55 6.64 5.65
CA VAL A 88 -8.41 6.85 4.48
C VAL A 88 -9.15 5.57 4.07
N GLY A 89 -8.80 4.42 4.65
CA GLY A 89 -9.40 3.13 4.29
C GLY A 89 -9.02 2.67 2.88
N ILE A 90 -7.85 3.09 2.37
CA ILE A 90 -7.27 2.64 1.10
C ILE A 90 -6.06 1.77 1.38
N LYS A 91 -6.02 0.60 0.73
CA LYS A 91 -4.89 -0.32 0.74
C LYS A 91 -4.36 -0.50 -0.68
N ILE A 92 -3.09 -0.18 -0.90
CA ILE A 92 -2.40 -0.43 -2.16
C ILE A 92 -1.71 -1.78 -2.04
N ARG A 93 -1.98 -2.71 -2.95
CA ARG A 93 -1.28 -3.99 -3.06
C ARG A 93 -0.31 -3.94 -4.23
N PHE A 94 0.93 -4.32 -3.96
CA PHE A 94 1.97 -4.39 -4.97
C PHE A 94 2.00 -5.81 -5.54
N CYS A 95 1.36 -5.98 -6.68
CA CYS A 95 1.33 -7.24 -7.42
C CYS A 95 1.92 -6.97 -8.80
N LEU A 96 3.03 -7.60 -9.16
CA LEU A 96 3.45 -7.66 -10.55
C LEU A 96 2.39 -8.47 -11.30
N ILE A 97 1.55 -7.79 -12.06
CA ILE A 97 0.59 -8.44 -12.95
C ILE A 97 1.43 -8.89 -14.15
N LYS A 98 1.71 -10.20 -14.23
CA LYS A 98 2.35 -10.83 -15.38
C LYS A 98 1.38 -10.92 -16.55
#